data_AF-A0A9D7FMZ5-F1
#
_entry.id   AF-A0A9D7FMZ5-F1
#
_cell.length_a   1.000
_cell.length_b   1.000
_cell.length_c   1.000
_cell.angle_alpha   90.00
_cell.angle_beta   90.00
_cell.angle_gamma   90.00
#
_symmetry.space_group_name_H-M   'P 1'
#
loop_
_entity.id
_entity.type
_entity.pdbx_description
1 polymer ?
#
loop_
_entity_poly.entity_id
_entity_poly.type
_entity_poly.pdbx_seq_one_letter_code
_entity_poly.pdbx_strand_id
1 'polypeptide(L)'
;MPEEVETTIEILRELLETESEEVLRCLLPDFHPADLALAMSQLSRDEATRIFSCLSEVLAADVLAEADEELIAVLTEDLPDQELSDLLEEMEPDDAADVVGELEDEGRARRVLDLMDEEDRSDLERLLAHDEESAGGIMTSDYLAFPEFWTIHQAIGFLRHSQPEIHFTYAFTLDRAGCLQGVFPIQMLVWTDSSVQLKEIADPEVIRVEGDMDQEEVARLFLKHDLVSLPVVDAEGS
;
A
#
# COMPACT_ATOMS: atom_id res chain seq x y z
N MET A 1 11.94 -23.69 -0.93
CA MET A 1 11.71 -22.75 -2.04
C MET A 1 10.54 -23.27 -2.86
N PRO A 2 9.55 -22.44 -3.20
CA PRO A 2 8.57 -22.80 -4.22
C PRO A 2 9.32 -23.02 -5.55
N GLU A 3 9.01 -24.08 -6.31
CA GLU A 3 9.63 -24.37 -7.62
C GLU A 3 9.45 -23.24 -8.65
N GLU A 4 8.48 -22.36 -8.42
CA GLU A 4 8.12 -21.24 -9.30
C GLU A 4 9.20 -20.15 -9.32
N VAL A 5 9.83 -19.85 -8.18
CA VAL A 5 10.84 -18.77 -8.07
C VAL A 5 12.13 -19.11 -8.80
N GLU A 6 12.60 -20.35 -8.69
CA GLU A 6 13.81 -20.81 -9.37
C GLU A 6 13.61 -20.77 -10.90
N THR A 7 12.38 -21.05 -11.35
CA THR A 7 11.98 -20.93 -12.75
C THR A 7 11.99 -19.46 -13.22
N THR A 8 11.46 -18.53 -12.42
CA THR A 8 11.48 -17.09 -12.74
C THR A 8 12.90 -16.56 -12.88
N ILE A 9 13.81 -16.92 -11.97
CA ILE A 9 15.22 -16.50 -12.03
C ILE A 9 15.91 -17.00 -13.30
N GLU A 10 15.70 -18.28 -13.67
CA GLU A 10 16.26 -18.84 -14.90
C GLU A 10 15.76 -18.09 -16.14
N ILE A 11 14.46 -17.79 -16.21
CA ILE A 11 13.87 -17.03 -17.31
C ILE A 11 14.45 -15.61 -17.38
N LEU A 12 14.52 -14.89 -16.26
CA LEU A 12 15.07 -13.53 -16.24
C LEU A 12 16.53 -13.47 -16.69
N ARG A 13 17.36 -14.45 -16.29
CA ARG A 13 18.74 -14.56 -16.76
C ARG A 13 18.83 -14.84 -18.26
N GLU A 14 18.01 -15.76 -18.78
CA GLU A 14 17.98 -16.06 -20.21
C GLU A 14 17.54 -14.84 -21.03
N LEU A 15 16.54 -14.10 -20.55
CA LEU A 15 16.09 -12.85 -21.17
C LEU A 15 17.19 -11.78 -21.17
N LEU A 16 17.90 -11.61 -20.06
CA LEU A 16 19.01 -10.63 -19.95
C LEU A 16 20.18 -10.93 -20.89
N GLU A 17 20.46 -12.20 -21.16
CA GLU A 17 21.54 -12.65 -22.05
C GLU A 17 21.15 -12.61 -23.53
N THR A 18 19.90 -12.91 -23.86
CA THR A 18 19.50 -13.28 -25.23
C THR A 18 18.63 -12.22 -25.92
N GLU A 19 17.86 -11.44 -25.16
CA GLU A 19 16.78 -10.61 -25.69
C GLU A 19 17.09 -9.10 -25.59
N SER A 20 16.43 -8.30 -26.44
CA SER A 20 16.52 -6.84 -26.37
C SER A 20 15.69 -6.30 -25.20
N GLU A 21 16.03 -5.10 -24.69
CA GLU A 21 15.25 -4.40 -23.65
C GLU A 21 13.77 -4.23 -24.04
N GLU A 22 13.47 -4.17 -25.34
CA GLU A 22 12.10 -4.08 -25.86
C GLU A 22 11.30 -5.36 -25.58
N VAL A 23 11.95 -6.53 -25.64
CA VAL A 23 11.32 -7.81 -25.32
C VAL A 23 11.11 -7.94 -23.82
N LEU A 24 12.09 -7.52 -23.01
CA LEU A 24 11.93 -7.49 -21.55
C LEU A 24 10.73 -6.63 -21.14
N ARG A 25 10.61 -5.41 -21.68
CA ARG A 25 9.45 -4.52 -21.45
C ARG A 25 8.10 -5.16 -21.78
N CYS A 26 8.05 -6.09 -22.74
CA CYS A 26 6.82 -6.78 -23.10
C CYS A 26 6.50 -7.99 -22.21
N LEU A 27 7.51 -8.65 -21.64
CA LEU A 27 7.35 -9.89 -20.87
C LEU A 27 7.28 -9.66 -19.36
N LEU A 28 7.97 -8.65 -18.84
CA LEU A 28 7.98 -8.34 -17.40
C LEU A 28 6.57 -8.11 -16.81
N PRO A 29 5.61 -7.48 -17.52
CA PRO A 29 4.24 -7.32 -17.01
C PRO A 29 3.45 -8.63 -16.82
N ASP A 30 3.92 -9.77 -17.35
CA ASP A 30 3.26 -11.07 -17.15
C ASP A 30 3.68 -11.76 -15.83
N PHE A 31 4.67 -11.21 -15.12
CA PHE A 31 5.12 -11.70 -13.82
C PHE A 31 4.45 -10.94 -12.68
N HIS A 32 4.25 -11.64 -11.55
CA HIS A 32 3.79 -10.98 -10.32
C HIS A 32 4.92 -10.10 -9.74
N PRO A 33 4.65 -8.89 -9.24
CA PRO A 33 5.65 -8.01 -8.65
C PRO A 33 6.50 -8.69 -7.55
N ALA A 34 5.86 -9.37 -6.60
CA ALA A 34 6.55 -10.15 -5.57
C ALA A 34 7.53 -11.23 -6.12
N ASP A 35 7.18 -11.89 -7.23
CA ASP A 35 8.07 -12.88 -7.86
C ASP A 35 9.27 -12.21 -8.53
N LEU A 36 9.06 -11.02 -9.13
CA LEU A 36 10.13 -10.21 -9.71
C LEU A 36 11.08 -9.71 -8.62
N ALA A 37 10.56 -9.13 -7.54
CA ALA A 37 11.35 -8.65 -6.41
C ALA A 37 12.22 -9.78 -5.83
N LEU A 38 11.61 -10.93 -5.52
CA LEU A 38 12.30 -12.10 -4.97
C LEU A 38 13.34 -12.69 -5.94
N ALA A 39 13.07 -12.65 -7.25
CA ALA A 39 14.04 -13.09 -8.24
C ALA A 39 15.20 -12.10 -8.34
N MET A 40 14.93 -10.80 -8.37
CA MET A 40 15.91 -9.72 -8.47
C MET A 40 16.83 -9.65 -7.25
N SER A 41 16.35 -9.93 -6.04
CA SER A 41 17.20 -10.01 -4.83
C SER A 41 18.25 -11.12 -4.89
N GLN A 42 18.08 -12.10 -5.78
CA GLN A 42 19.03 -13.19 -6.01
C GLN A 42 19.90 -13.01 -7.26
N LEU A 43 19.70 -11.91 -7.99
CA LEU A 43 20.54 -11.53 -9.12
C LEU A 43 21.73 -10.68 -8.65
N SER A 44 22.70 -10.47 -9.53
CA SER A 44 23.72 -9.45 -9.26
C SER A 44 23.09 -8.06 -9.35
N ARG A 45 23.68 -7.09 -8.63
CA ARG A 45 23.29 -5.67 -8.66
C ARG A 45 23.06 -5.15 -10.09
N ASP A 46 24.02 -5.37 -10.98
CA ASP A 46 23.95 -4.91 -12.37
C ASP A 46 22.77 -5.53 -13.15
N GLU A 47 22.44 -6.80 -12.88
CA GLU A 47 21.30 -7.49 -13.50
C GLU A 47 19.97 -6.96 -12.95
N ALA A 48 19.86 -6.81 -11.63
CA ALA A 48 18.65 -6.28 -10.98
C ALA A 48 18.35 -4.86 -11.46
N THR A 49 19.31 -3.94 -11.43
CA THR A 49 19.12 -2.55 -11.90
C THR A 49 18.74 -2.50 -13.38
N ARG A 50 19.32 -3.39 -14.21
CA ARG A 50 18.98 -3.47 -15.65
C ARG A 50 17.54 -3.94 -15.87
N ILE A 51 17.08 -4.95 -15.13
CA ILE A 51 15.67 -5.40 -15.19
C ILE A 51 14.75 -4.27 -14.72
N PHE A 52 15.06 -3.65 -13.58
CA PHE A 52 14.26 -2.57 -13.00
C PHE A 52 14.08 -1.40 -13.98
N SER A 53 15.15 -0.97 -14.67
CA SER A 53 15.08 0.08 -15.70
C SER A 53 14.24 -0.26 -16.94
N CYS A 54 13.87 -1.54 -17.09
CA CYS A 54 12.97 -2.01 -18.14
C CYS A 54 11.52 -2.09 -17.68
N LEU A 55 11.22 -1.90 -16.40
CA LEU A 55 9.85 -1.87 -15.89
C LEU A 55 9.16 -0.55 -16.28
N SER A 56 7.84 -0.60 -16.44
CA SER A 56 7.03 0.62 -16.41
C SER A 56 6.95 1.15 -14.99
N GLU A 57 6.74 2.46 -14.84
CA GLU A 57 6.61 3.15 -13.55
C GLU A 57 5.71 2.43 -12.54
N VAL A 58 4.47 2.12 -12.92
CA VAL A 58 3.52 1.36 -12.08
C VAL A 58 4.11 0.02 -11.60
N LEU A 59 4.67 -0.78 -12.53
CA LEU A 59 5.23 -2.08 -12.18
C LEU A 59 6.54 -1.96 -11.38
N ALA A 60 7.30 -0.89 -11.57
CA ALA A 60 8.50 -0.59 -10.79
C ALA A 60 8.13 -0.22 -9.35
N ALA A 61 7.05 0.55 -9.16
CA ALA A 61 6.47 0.85 -7.86
C ALA A 61 6.03 -0.45 -7.17
N ASP A 62 5.21 -1.28 -7.82
CA ASP A 62 4.77 -2.57 -7.27
C ASP A 62 5.94 -3.49 -6.88
N VAL A 63 7.00 -3.53 -7.69
CA VAL A 63 8.19 -4.36 -7.41
C VAL A 63 9.00 -3.81 -6.24
N LEU A 64 9.06 -2.48 -6.10
CA LEU A 64 9.80 -1.83 -5.03
C LEU A 64 9.07 -1.95 -3.69
N ALA A 65 7.72 -1.96 -3.70
CA ALA A 65 6.89 -2.25 -2.53
C ALA A 65 7.11 -3.67 -1.99
N GLU A 66 7.35 -4.64 -2.87
CA GLU A 66 7.58 -6.04 -2.52
C GLU A 66 9.07 -6.38 -2.25
N ALA A 67 9.96 -5.40 -2.36
CA ALA A 67 11.40 -5.58 -2.23
C ALA A 67 11.85 -5.65 -0.76
N ASP A 68 12.90 -6.42 -0.48
CA ASP A 68 13.56 -6.39 0.83
C ASP A 68 14.53 -5.21 0.95
N GLU A 69 14.96 -4.88 2.17
CA GLU A 69 15.90 -3.79 2.49
C GLU A 69 17.14 -3.78 1.55
N GLU A 70 17.74 -4.96 1.31
CA GLU A 70 18.93 -5.07 0.47
C GLU A 70 18.62 -4.73 -1.00
N LEU A 71 17.49 -5.20 -1.53
CA LEU A 71 17.07 -4.89 -2.88
C LEU A 71 16.62 -3.43 -3.02
N ILE A 72 15.90 -2.85 -2.06
CA ILE A 72 15.53 -1.42 -2.05
C ILE A 72 16.78 -0.56 -2.14
N ALA A 73 17.79 -0.83 -1.31
CA ALA A 73 19.06 -0.10 -1.36
C ALA A 73 19.74 -0.22 -2.73
N VAL A 74 19.73 -1.41 -3.33
CA VAL A 74 20.30 -1.68 -4.66
C VAL A 74 19.59 -0.91 -5.76
N LEU A 75 18.26 -0.94 -5.78
CA LEU A 75 17.44 -0.36 -6.83
C LEU A 75 17.38 1.16 -6.73
N THR A 76 17.37 1.69 -5.50
CA THR A 76 17.27 3.13 -5.27
C THR A 76 18.61 3.84 -5.36
N GLU A 77 19.78 3.21 -5.16
CA GLU A 77 21.08 3.91 -5.07
C GLU A 77 21.34 4.90 -6.22
N ASP A 78 21.11 4.48 -7.47
CA ASP A 78 21.40 5.29 -8.67
C ASP A 78 20.16 5.98 -9.27
N LEU A 79 18.97 5.82 -8.68
CA LEU A 79 17.75 6.47 -9.16
C LEU A 79 17.80 7.99 -8.94
N PRO A 80 17.44 8.82 -9.93
CA PRO A 80 17.25 10.25 -9.71
C PRO A 80 16.19 10.51 -8.63
N ASP A 81 16.41 11.51 -7.76
CA ASP A 81 15.48 11.85 -6.68
C ASP A 81 14.04 12.12 -7.19
N GLN A 82 13.89 12.67 -8.41
CA GLN A 82 12.57 12.85 -9.03
C GLN A 82 11.93 11.52 -9.45
N GLU A 83 12.68 10.62 -10.07
CA GLU A 83 12.13 9.32 -10.50
C GLU A 83 11.72 8.49 -9.28
N LEU A 84 12.49 8.54 -8.18
CA LEU A 84 12.10 7.87 -6.94
C LEU A 84 10.86 8.53 -6.31
N SER A 85 10.73 9.86 -6.38
CA SER A 85 9.51 10.56 -5.94
C SER A 85 8.28 10.09 -6.72
N ASP A 86 8.39 10.06 -8.05
CA ASP A 86 7.29 9.66 -8.93
C ASP A 86 6.88 8.20 -8.66
N LEU A 87 7.85 7.31 -8.40
CA LEU A 87 7.56 5.91 -8.02
C LEU A 87 6.85 5.79 -6.66
N LEU A 88 7.23 6.58 -5.66
CA LEU A 88 6.60 6.56 -4.34
C LEU A 88 5.17 7.10 -4.38
N GLU A 89 4.85 8.03 -5.28
CA GLU A 89 3.48 8.54 -5.48
C GLU A 89 2.54 7.49 -6.09
N GLU A 90 3.09 6.50 -6.81
CA GLU A 90 2.30 5.41 -7.40
C GLU A 90 2.08 4.24 -6.42
N MET A 91 2.67 4.27 -5.22
CA MET A 91 2.57 3.23 -4.19
C MET A 91 1.41 3.48 -3.22
N GLU A 92 0.99 2.42 -2.51
CA GLU A 92 0.22 2.62 -1.28
C GLU A 92 1.08 3.38 -0.24
N PRO A 93 0.50 4.32 0.54
CA PRO A 93 1.29 5.20 1.41
C PRO A 93 2.15 4.48 2.47
N ASP A 94 1.74 3.29 2.91
CA ASP A 94 2.49 2.43 3.82
C ASP A 94 3.70 1.79 3.16
N ASP A 95 3.55 1.22 1.96
CA ASP A 95 4.68 0.68 1.19
C ASP A 95 5.70 1.80 0.88
N ALA A 96 5.22 3.00 0.52
CA ALA A 96 6.07 4.16 0.34
C ALA A 96 6.81 4.56 1.63
N ALA A 97 6.16 4.42 2.79
CA ALA A 97 6.77 4.73 4.09
C ALA A 97 7.92 3.77 4.39
N ASP A 98 7.71 2.48 4.14
CA ASP A 98 8.73 1.45 4.30
C ASP A 98 9.92 1.74 3.39
N VAL A 99 9.69 1.97 2.09
CA VAL A 99 10.77 2.27 1.13
C VAL A 99 11.56 3.52 1.53
N VAL A 100 10.89 4.58 1.99
CA VAL A 100 11.56 5.81 2.47
C VAL A 100 12.35 5.56 3.76
N GLY A 101 11.83 4.71 4.66
CA GLY A 101 12.49 4.29 5.89
C GLY A 101 13.82 3.57 5.65
N GLU A 102 13.89 2.78 4.57
CA GLU A 102 15.10 2.02 4.18
C GLU A 102 16.16 2.84 3.44
N LEU A 103 15.91 4.12 3.14
CA LEU A 103 16.90 4.98 2.49
C LEU A 103 18.03 5.36 3.47
N GLU A 104 19.25 4.86 3.23
CA GLU A 104 20.43 5.13 4.09
C GLU A 104 20.77 6.62 4.29
N ASP A 105 20.46 7.48 3.30
CA ASP A 105 20.69 8.93 3.37
C ASP A 105 19.39 9.66 3.77
N GLU A 106 19.26 10.00 5.05
CA GLU A 106 18.16 10.83 5.58
C GLU A 106 17.98 12.14 4.79
N GLY A 107 19.08 12.71 4.29
CA GLY A 107 19.06 13.92 3.47
C GLY A 107 18.49 13.67 2.08
N ARG A 108 18.61 12.45 1.54
CA ARG A 108 17.96 12.03 0.31
C ARG A 108 16.49 11.75 0.52
N ALA A 109 16.12 11.01 1.57
CA ALA A 109 14.73 10.81 1.96
C ALA A 109 13.97 12.15 2.03
N ARG A 110 14.54 13.16 2.71
CA ARG A 110 13.95 14.51 2.77
C ARG A 110 13.78 15.16 1.40
N ARG A 111 14.77 15.04 0.50
CA ARG A 111 14.70 15.65 -0.85
C ARG A 111 13.63 14.98 -1.70
N VAL A 112 13.49 13.67 -1.62
CA VAL A 112 12.47 12.91 -2.34
C VAL A 112 11.09 13.32 -1.85
N LEU A 113 10.86 13.34 -0.52
CA LEU A 113 9.61 13.83 0.07
C LEU A 113 9.29 15.27 -0.33
N ASP A 114 10.29 16.15 -0.43
CA ASP A 114 10.09 17.56 -0.83
C ASP A 114 9.70 17.70 -2.33
N LEU A 115 9.91 16.67 -3.15
CA LEU A 115 9.50 16.64 -4.57
C LEU A 115 8.08 16.12 -4.76
N MET A 116 7.53 15.42 -3.77
CA MET A 116 6.19 14.85 -3.85
C MET A 116 5.10 15.92 -3.80
N ASP A 117 3.94 15.60 -4.35
CA ASP A 117 2.71 16.37 -4.17
C ASP A 117 2.31 16.48 -2.68
N GLU A 118 1.67 17.59 -2.32
CA GLU A 118 1.41 17.96 -0.91
C GLU A 118 0.51 16.95 -0.18
N GLU A 119 -0.42 16.33 -0.91
CA GLU A 119 -1.36 15.34 -0.36
C GLU A 119 -0.60 14.06 0.01
N ASP A 120 0.09 13.45 -0.95
CA ASP A 120 0.84 12.21 -0.76
C ASP A 120 1.97 12.37 0.26
N ARG A 121 2.71 13.50 0.20
CA ARG A 121 3.73 13.82 1.21
C ARG A 121 3.14 13.90 2.60
N SER A 122 1.97 14.53 2.75
CA SER A 122 1.37 14.70 4.08
C SER A 122 0.90 13.38 4.66
N ASP A 123 0.43 12.45 3.83
CA ASP A 123 0.00 11.13 4.26
C ASP A 123 1.22 10.30 4.69
N LEU A 124 2.28 10.32 3.88
CA LEU A 124 3.54 9.65 4.13
C LEU A 124 4.26 10.17 5.39
N GLU A 125 4.34 11.50 5.59
CA GLU A 125 4.93 12.09 6.81
C GLU A 125 4.18 11.70 8.09
N ARG A 126 2.89 11.36 8.01
CA ARG A 126 2.12 10.88 9.17
C ARG A 126 2.49 9.43 9.51
N LEU A 127 2.67 8.58 8.50
CA LEU A 127 3.08 7.18 8.70
C LEU A 127 4.50 7.09 9.25
N LEU A 128 5.44 7.83 8.67
CA LEU A 128 6.84 7.92 9.14
C LEU A 128 7.00 8.50 10.56
N ALA A 129 5.95 9.08 11.15
CA ALA A 129 5.97 9.55 12.53
C ALA A 129 5.71 8.45 13.57
N HIS A 130 5.21 7.28 13.13
CA HIS A 130 4.98 6.12 13.95
C HIS A 130 6.20 5.21 14.03
N ASP A 131 6.21 4.29 14.99
CA ASP A 131 7.25 3.26 15.10
C ASP A 131 6.90 2.15 14.09
N GLU A 132 7.88 1.65 13.35
CA GLU A 132 7.70 0.64 12.30
C GLU A 132 7.01 -0.63 12.83
N GLU A 133 7.26 -0.99 14.09
CA GLU A 133 6.67 -2.16 14.74
C GLU A 133 5.36 -1.83 15.49
N SER A 134 4.75 -0.66 15.27
CA SER A 134 3.48 -0.26 15.86
C SER A 134 2.32 -0.30 14.87
N ALA A 135 1.09 -0.29 15.38
CA ALA A 135 -0.13 -0.27 14.59
C ALA A 135 -0.16 0.88 13.57
N GLY A 136 0.43 2.03 13.93
CA GLY A 136 0.56 3.18 13.06
C GLY A 136 1.69 3.07 12.03
N GLY A 137 2.71 2.25 12.27
CA GLY A 137 3.76 1.95 11.30
C GLY A 137 3.28 0.96 10.23
N ILE A 138 2.50 -0.05 10.64
CA ILE A 138 1.97 -1.09 9.73
C ILE A 138 0.57 -0.79 9.16
N MET A 139 0.08 0.44 9.25
CA MET A 139 -1.23 0.82 8.71
C MET A 139 -1.10 1.53 7.38
N THR A 140 -2.03 1.27 6.47
CA THR A 140 -2.25 2.10 5.29
C THR A 140 -3.22 3.24 5.56
N SER A 141 -2.99 4.40 4.95
CA SER A 141 -3.97 5.50 4.93
C SER A 141 -5.00 5.37 3.81
N ASP A 142 -4.90 4.35 2.94
CA ASP A 142 -5.94 4.06 1.96
C ASP A 142 -7.08 3.24 2.58
N TYR A 143 -8.19 3.90 2.89
CA TYR A 143 -9.37 3.26 3.46
C TYR A 143 -10.67 3.88 2.95
N LEU A 144 -11.71 3.04 2.90
CA LEU A 144 -13.02 3.50 2.49
C LEU A 144 -13.87 3.95 3.69
N ALA A 145 -14.13 5.26 3.79
CA ALA A 145 -15.00 5.82 4.82
C ALA A 145 -16.11 6.71 4.26
N PHE A 146 -17.22 6.79 4.99
CA PHE A 146 -18.38 7.60 4.64
C PHE A 146 -18.97 8.33 5.85
N PRO A 147 -19.58 9.52 5.68
CA PRO A 147 -20.35 10.14 6.75
C PRO A 147 -21.54 9.25 7.17
N GLU A 148 -21.71 9.01 8.47
CA GLU A 148 -22.70 8.08 9.03
C GLU A 148 -24.16 8.41 8.62
N PHE A 149 -24.42 9.69 8.29
CA PHE A 149 -25.75 10.21 7.94
C PHE A 149 -26.07 10.13 6.45
N TRP A 150 -25.12 9.68 5.62
CA TRP A 150 -25.37 9.42 4.20
C TRP A 150 -26.33 8.26 4.02
N THR A 151 -27.09 8.28 2.93
CA THR A 151 -27.87 7.14 2.48
C THR A 151 -27.04 6.21 1.61
N ILE A 152 -27.48 4.95 1.47
CA ILE A 152 -26.90 3.98 0.54
C ILE A 152 -26.79 4.55 -0.88
N HIS A 153 -27.81 5.29 -1.34
CA HIS A 153 -27.77 5.98 -2.63
C HIS A 153 -26.60 6.95 -2.76
N GLN A 154 -26.33 7.74 -1.72
CA GLN A 154 -25.24 8.71 -1.72
C GLN A 154 -23.88 8.02 -1.71
N ALA A 155 -23.70 6.99 -0.89
CA ALA A 155 -22.47 6.20 -0.82
C ALA A 155 -22.13 5.52 -2.15
N ILE A 156 -23.09 4.82 -2.76
CA ILE A 156 -22.92 4.23 -4.10
C ILE A 156 -22.66 5.32 -5.15
N GLY A 157 -23.34 6.45 -5.02
CA GLY A 157 -23.13 7.62 -5.86
C GLY A 157 -21.68 8.08 -5.83
N PHE A 158 -21.10 8.22 -4.64
CA PHE A 158 -19.69 8.55 -4.44
C PHE A 158 -18.77 7.53 -5.10
N LEU A 159 -18.92 6.23 -4.76
CA LEU A 159 -18.10 5.15 -5.32
C LEU A 159 -18.08 5.11 -6.86
N ARG A 160 -19.23 5.40 -7.49
CA ARG A 160 -19.33 5.46 -8.96
C ARG A 160 -18.56 6.63 -9.58
N HIS A 161 -18.38 7.72 -8.85
CA HIS A 161 -17.68 8.90 -9.34
C HIS A 161 -16.18 8.82 -9.03
N SER A 162 -15.81 8.36 -7.84
CA SER A 162 -14.41 8.20 -7.47
C SER A 162 -13.73 7.06 -8.20
N GLN A 163 -14.47 5.99 -8.58
CA GLN A 163 -13.91 4.78 -9.18
C GLN A 163 -12.61 4.31 -8.48
N PRO A 164 -12.63 4.19 -7.13
CA PRO A 164 -11.44 3.74 -6.42
C PRO A 164 -11.13 2.31 -6.88
N GLU A 165 -9.85 1.92 -6.79
CA GLU A 165 -9.50 0.51 -6.93
C GLU A 165 -10.23 -0.26 -5.82
N ILE A 166 -11.12 -1.19 -6.21
CA ILE A 166 -12.04 -1.81 -5.25
C ILE A 166 -11.35 -3.04 -4.66
N HIS A 167 -10.46 -2.80 -3.70
CA HIS A 167 -9.85 -3.84 -2.86
C HIS A 167 -10.49 -3.92 -1.45
N PHE A 168 -11.34 -2.94 -1.11
CA PHE A 168 -11.93 -2.85 0.23
C PHE A 168 -13.01 -3.90 0.51
N THR A 169 -12.81 -4.68 1.57
CA THR A 169 -13.83 -5.61 2.10
C THR A 169 -14.82 -4.91 3.04
N TYR A 170 -14.32 -3.92 3.79
CA TYR A 170 -15.08 -3.16 4.78
C TYR A 170 -15.04 -1.67 4.47
N ALA A 171 -16.07 -0.97 4.92
CA ALA A 171 -16.12 0.49 4.93
C ALA A 171 -16.46 1.00 6.33
N PHE A 172 -15.95 2.18 6.64
CA PHE A 172 -16.12 2.83 7.93
C PHE A 172 -17.16 3.95 7.85
N THR A 173 -17.81 4.22 8.97
CA THR A 173 -18.70 5.38 9.12
C THR A 173 -18.07 6.37 10.09
N LEU A 174 -18.02 7.63 9.68
CA LEU A 174 -17.47 8.73 10.48
C LEU A 174 -18.57 9.72 10.84
N ASP A 175 -18.43 10.37 11.99
CA ASP A 175 -19.30 11.48 12.36
C ASP A 175 -18.89 12.79 11.63
N ARG A 176 -19.39 13.93 12.09
CA ARG A 176 -19.05 15.24 11.51
C ARG A 176 -17.68 15.77 11.92
N ALA A 177 -17.09 15.24 12.99
CA ALA A 177 -15.77 15.57 13.47
C ALA A 177 -14.69 14.68 12.83
N GLY A 178 -15.08 13.62 12.12
CA GLY A 178 -14.16 12.64 11.53
C GLY A 178 -13.96 11.41 12.40
N CYS A 179 -14.66 11.30 13.54
CA CYS A 179 -14.45 10.21 14.48
C CYS A 179 -15.18 8.95 14.04
N LEU A 180 -14.52 7.79 14.18
CA LEU A 180 -15.06 6.47 13.85
C LEU A 180 -16.33 6.13 14.65
N GLN A 181 -17.43 5.90 13.94
CA GLN A 181 -18.74 5.53 14.51
C GLN A 181 -19.11 4.06 14.31
N GLY A 182 -18.55 3.40 13.31
CA GLY A 182 -18.86 1.99 13.05
C GLY A 182 -18.30 1.48 11.73
N VAL A 183 -18.45 0.17 11.52
CA VAL A 183 -17.93 -0.55 10.36
C VAL A 183 -19.02 -1.37 9.69
N PHE A 184 -19.00 -1.50 8.36
CA PHE A 184 -19.89 -2.41 7.65
C PHE A 184 -19.20 -3.06 6.44
N PRO A 185 -19.57 -4.29 6.07
CA PRO A 185 -19.06 -4.91 4.85
C PRO A 185 -19.60 -4.21 3.60
N ILE A 186 -18.76 -3.98 2.59
CA ILE A 186 -19.13 -3.18 1.41
C ILE A 186 -20.32 -3.78 0.63
N GLN A 187 -20.49 -5.10 0.66
CA GLN A 187 -21.65 -5.80 0.06
C GLN A 187 -23.01 -5.33 0.59
N MET A 188 -23.06 -4.74 1.81
CA MET A 188 -24.31 -4.17 2.33
C MET A 188 -24.84 -3.03 1.48
N LEU A 189 -23.97 -2.29 0.77
CA LEU A 189 -24.41 -1.26 -0.18
C LEU A 189 -25.26 -1.86 -1.31
N VAL A 190 -25.04 -3.12 -1.68
CA VAL A 190 -25.76 -3.79 -2.76
C VAL A 190 -27.12 -4.34 -2.30
N TRP A 191 -27.21 -4.86 -1.08
CA TRP A 191 -28.40 -5.57 -0.59
C TRP A 191 -29.39 -4.67 0.17
N THR A 192 -28.96 -3.48 0.58
CA THR A 192 -29.76 -2.56 1.40
C THR A 192 -30.56 -1.59 0.52
N ASP A 193 -31.74 -1.20 0.99
CA ASP A 193 -32.54 -0.19 0.29
C ASP A 193 -31.79 1.15 0.19
N SER A 194 -31.87 1.77 -0.99
CA SER A 194 -31.14 2.99 -1.34
C SER A 194 -31.41 4.20 -0.41
N SER A 195 -32.53 4.20 0.32
CA SER A 195 -32.93 5.29 1.22
C SER A 195 -32.45 5.14 2.67
N VAL A 196 -31.97 3.96 3.06
CA VAL A 196 -31.47 3.68 4.42
C VAL A 196 -30.19 4.46 4.69
N GLN A 197 -30.01 4.96 5.92
CA GLN A 197 -28.79 5.65 6.33
C GLN A 197 -27.69 4.65 6.72
N LEU A 198 -26.42 5.00 6.48
CA LEU A 198 -25.28 4.13 6.79
C LEU A 198 -25.18 3.78 8.28
N LYS A 199 -25.47 4.72 9.18
CA LYS A 199 -25.52 4.46 10.63
C LYS A 199 -26.52 3.37 11.06
N GLU A 200 -27.49 3.04 10.21
CA GLU A 200 -28.49 1.99 10.51
C GLU A 200 -27.97 0.59 10.17
N ILE A 201 -26.92 0.48 9.35
CA ILE A 201 -26.31 -0.79 8.95
C ILE A 201 -24.90 -0.98 9.52
N ALA A 202 -24.21 0.09 9.90
CA ALA A 202 -22.89 0.04 10.51
C ALA A 202 -22.95 -0.55 11.91
N ASP A 203 -22.02 -1.44 12.22
CA ASP A 203 -21.82 -1.99 13.56
C ASP A 203 -21.04 -0.96 14.40
N PRO A 204 -21.64 -0.40 15.46
CA PRO A 204 -20.97 0.57 16.33
C PRO A 204 -19.99 -0.09 17.32
N GLU A 205 -20.04 -1.42 17.52
CA GLU A 205 -19.12 -2.14 18.41
C GLU A 205 -17.82 -2.53 17.66
N VAL A 206 -17.28 -1.58 16.88
CA VAL A 206 -16.04 -1.77 16.13
C VAL A 206 -14.85 -1.90 17.08
N ILE A 207 -14.08 -2.98 16.92
CA ILE A 207 -12.78 -3.13 17.58
C ILE A 207 -11.82 -2.16 16.88
N ARG A 208 -11.12 -1.34 17.66
CA ARG A 208 -10.16 -0.34 17.16
C ARG A 208 -8.93 -0.32 18.06
N VAL A 209 -7.82 0.16 17.54
CA VAL A 209 -6.54 0.26 18.26
C VAL A 209 -5.96 1.67 18.15
N GLU A 210 -5.07 2.02 19.08
CA GLU A 210 -4.29 3.27 19.01
C GLU A 210 -3.03 3.03 18.19
N GLY A 211 -2.51 4.07 17.52
CA GLY A 211 -1.36 3.95 16.61
C GLY A 211 -0.04 3.53 17.27
N ASP A 212 0.08 3.66 18.59
CA ASP A 212 1.24 3.23 19.38
C ASP A 212 1.15 1.78 19.88
N MET A 213 0.05 1.07 19.58
CA MET A 213 -0.09 -0.35 19.95
C MET A 213 0.93 -1.20 19.20
N ASP A 214 1.61 -2.09 19.91
CA ASP A 214 2.58 -3.04 19.35
C ASP A 214 1.97 -3.97 18.29
N GLN A 215 2.70 -4.22 17.20
CA GLN A 215 2.23 -5.05 16.09
C GLN A 215 1.86 -6.48 16.50
N GLU A 216 2.51 -7.06 17.51
CA GLU A 216 2.14 -8.40 17.99
C GLU A 216 0.81 -8.37 18.74
N GLU A 217 0.48 -7.26 19.44
CA GLU A 217 -0.84 -7.04 20.03
C GLU A 217 -1.93 -6.91 18.96
N VAL A 218 -1.64 -6.17 17.90
CA VAL A 218 -2.51 -6.07 16.71
C VAL A 218 -2.75 -7.45 16.11
N ALA A 219 -1.69 -8.22 15.82
CA ALA A 219 -1.79 -9.56 15.27
C ALA A 219 -2.61 -10.52 16.17
N ARG A 220 -2.49 -10.39 17.50
CA ARG A 220 -3.31 -11.14 18.46
C ARG A 220 -4.80 -10.80 18.33
N LEU A 221 -5.16 -9.54 18.07
CA LEU A 221 -6.55 -9.14 17.86
C LEU A 221 -7.13 -9.72 16.56
N PHE A 222 -6.38 -9.64 15.46
CA PHE A 222 -6.77 -10.25 14.18
C PHE A 222 -7.10 -11.74 14.34
N LEU A 223 -6.20 -12.51 14.97
CA LEU A 223 -6.38 -13.94 15.19
C LEU A 223 -7.52 -14.28 16.16
N LYS A 224 -7.70 -13.47 17.21
CA LYS A 224 -8.71 -13.73 18.24
C LYS A 224 -10.13 -13.45 17.75
N HIS A 225 -10.27 -12.48 16.86
CA HIS A 225 -11.57 -11.96 16.40
C HIS A 225 -11.86 -12.29 14.93
N ASP A 226 -11.00 -13.09 14.27
CA ASP A 226 -11.09 -13.45 12.86
C ASP A 226 -11.31 -12.22 11.95
N LEU A 227 -10.55 -11.15 12.23
CA LEU A 227 -10.67 -9.87 11.51
C LEU A 227 -9.94 -9.92 10.17
N VAL A 228 -10.44 -9.14 9.21
CA VAL A 228 -9.76 -8.90 7.92
C VAL A 228 -9.15 -7.49 7.89
N SER A 229 -9.69 -6.56 8.68
CA SER A 229 -9.13 -5.23 8.88
C SER A 229 -9.42 -4.75 10.30
N LEU A 230 -8.61 -3.82 10.79
CA LEU A 230 -8.71 -3.25 12.12
C LEU A 230 -8.42 -1.75 12.03
N PRO A 231 -9.38 -0.86 12.33
CA PRO A 231 -9.14 0.58 12.27
C PRO A 231 -8.18 1.01 13.39
N VAL A 232 -7.20 1.82 12.99
CA VAL A 232 -6.32 2.57 13.89
C VAL A 232 -6.93 3.94 14.09
N VAL A 233 -6.98 4.41 15.33
CA VAL A 233 -7.51 5.73 15.69
C VAL A 233 -6.52 6.52 16.54
N ASP A 234 -6.62 7.84 16.48
CA ASP A 234 -5.92 8.71 17.42
C ASP A 234 -6.61 8.79 18.80
N ALA A 235 -6.04 9.58 19.72
CA ALA A 235 -6.59 9.78 21.06
C ALA A 235 -7.96 10.49 21.07
N GLU A 236 -8.34 11.18 20.00
CA GLU A 236 -9.65 11.82 19.81
C GLU A 236 -10.67 10.87 19.17
N GLY A 237 -10.22 9.71 18.66
CA GLY A 237 -11.03 8.70 18.00
C GLY A 237 -11.23 8.95 16.51
N SER A 238 -10.38 9.80 15.91
CA SER A 238 -10.31 10.05 14.47
C SER A 238 -9.58 8.93 13.75
#